data_AF-S9RH60-F1
#
_entry.id   AF-S9RH60-F1
#
_cell.length_a   1.000
_cell.length_b   1.000
_cell.length_c   1.000
_cell.angle_alpha   90.00
_cell.angle_beta   90.00
_cell.angle_gamma   90.00
#
_symmetry.space_group_name_H-M   'P 1'
#
loop_
_entity.id
_entity.type
_entity.pdbx_description
1 polymer ?
#
loop_
_entity_poly.entity_id
_entity_poly.type
_entity_poly.pdbx_seq_one_letter_code
_entity_poly.pdbx_strand_id
1 'polypeptide(L)'
;MSRFIQNITIENRQVDRENLFAIGYCPEIAKHLLCVHISWIAGYDRYYELDEGDRALFEIDRETFLKKYEKEIKAHLTERMIGAGALRDYDFRCLPDDILERLDKYPPFEGYTYQDGILRARIKIGDKYFNLPPLLDAQ
;
A
#
# COMPACT_ATOMS: atom_id res chain seq x y z
N MET A 1 -0.12 -17.55 8.27
CA MET A 1 -1.50 -17.28 8.75
C MET A 1 -1.96 -15.98 8.11
N SER A 2 -3.17 -15.92 7.56
CA SER A 2 -3.72 -14.69 6.99
C SER A 2 -4.57 -13.95 8.03
N ARG A 3 -4.52 -12.61 8.03
CA ARG A 3 -5.29 -11.75 8.93
C ARG A 3 -6.15 -10.78 8.12
N PHE A 4 -7.43 -10.68 8.45
CA PHE A 4 -8.29 -9.64 7.89
C PHE A 4 -8.07 -8.31 8.62
N ILE A 5 -7.93 -7.24 7.84
CA ILE A 5 -7.71 -5.87 8.33
C ILE A 5 -8.67 -4.96 7.57
N GLN A 6 -9.60 -4.32 8.28
CA GLN A 6 -10.59 -3.47 7.61
C GLN A 6 -9.96 -2.17 7.11
N ASN A 7 -9.16 -1.51 7.93
CA ASN A 7 -8.50 -0.24 7.63
C ASN A 7 -7.06 -0.27 8.14
N ILE A 8 -6.18 0.46 7.46
CA ILE A 8 -4.81 0.72 7.93
C ILE A 8 -4.83 2.00 8.76
N THR A 9 -4.27 1.93 9.97
CA THR A 9 -4.04 3.10 10.80
C THR A 9 -2.54 3.30 10.99
N ILE A 10 -2.14 4.56 11.17
CA ILE A 10 -0.73 4.93 11.36
C ILE A 10 -0.62 5.77 12.63
N GLU A 11 0.11 5.24 13.61
CA GLU A 11 0.43 5.87 14.87
C GLU A 11 1.77 6.60 14.80
N ASN A 12 1.95 7.60 15.68
CA ASN A 12 3.20 8.35 15.83
C ASN A 12 3.72 8.93 14.50
N ARG A 13 2.79 9.49 13.70
CA ARG A 13 3.05 9.98 12.34
C ARG A 13 4.03 11.14 12.34
N GLN A 14 5.04 11.06 11.47
CA GLN A 14 5.84 12.20 11.03
C GLN A 14 5.49 12.48 9.58
N VAL A 15 5.18 13.74 9.26
CA VAL A 15 4.66 14.12 7.94
C VAL A 15 5.66 15.01 7.23
N ASP A 16 5.98 14.66 6.00
CA ASP A 16 6.67 15.49 5.03
C ASP A 16 5.64 16.02 4.03
N ARG A 17 5.25 17.29 4.18
CA ARG A 17 4.26 17.92 3.29
C ARG A 17 4.84 18.32 1.94
N GLU A 18 6.14 18.55 1.87
CA GLU A 18 6.82 18.96 0.62
C GLU A 18 6.88 17.77 -0.34
N ASN A 19 7.22 16.60 0.20
CA ASN A 19 7.31 15.35 -0.55
C ASN A 19 6.04 14.48 -0.49
N LEU A 20 4.96 14.99 0.11
CA LEU A 20 3.65 14.33 0.19
C LEU A 20 3.69 12.91 0.77
N PHE A 21 4.40 12.70 1.88
CA PHE A 21 4.39 11.41 2.56
C PHE A 21 4.31 11.55 4.08
N ALA A 22 4.01 10.44 4.76
CA ALA A 22 4.17 10.30 6.19
C ALA A 22 4.89 9.00 6.52
N ILE A 23 5.65 8.97 7.62
CA ILE A 23 6.14 7.72 8.21
C ILE A 23 5.46 7.48 9.56
N GLY A 24 5.27 6.23 9.93
CA GLY A 24 4.72 5.89 11.25
C GLY A 24 4.53 4.39 11.45
N TYR A 25 3.96 4.02 12.59
CA TYR A 25 3.77 2.61 12.97
C TYR A 25 2.35 2.15 12.67
N CYS A 26 2.20 1.01 12.00
CA CYS A 26 0.93 0.35 11.73
C CYS A 26 0.73 -0.81 12.72
N PRO A 27 -0.17 -0.70 13.71
CA PRO A 27 -0.39 -1.73 14.72
C PRO A 27 -1.04 -2.99 14.15
N GLU A 28 -1.79 -2.90 13.05
CA GLU A 28 -2.49 -4.04 12.47
C GLU A 28 -1.54 -5.11 11.89
N ILE A 29 -0.37 -4.68 11.41
CA ILE A 29 0.68 -5.56 10.86
C ILE A 29 2.01 -5.48 11.64
N ALA A 30 2.06 -4.66 12.70
CA ALA A 30 3.22 -4.43 13.54
C ALA A 30 4.48 -3.99 12.78
N LYS A 31 4.33 -3.06 11.82
CA LYS A 31 5.43 -2.56 10.97
C LYS A 31 5.48 -1.04 10.94
N HIS A 32 6.68 -0.49 10.72
CA HIS A 32 6.83 0.90 10.34
C HIS A 32 6.63 1.05 8.83
N LEU A 33 5.83 2.03 8.44
CA LEU A 33 5.44 2.26 7.05
C LEU A 33 5.83 3.65 6.59
N LEU A 34 6.21 3.73 5.32
CA LEU A 34 6.20 4.94 4.52
C LEU A 34 4.85 4.99 3.78
N CYS A 35 4.07 6.02 4.06
CA CYS A 35 2.76 6.29 3.46
C CYS A 35 2.89 7.44 2.47
N VAL A 36 2.96 7.14 1.18
CA VAL A 36 3.10 8.14 0.10
C VAL A 36 1.72 8.52 -0.40
N HIS A 37 1.39 9.81 -0.37
CA HIS A 37 0.08 10.33 -0.73
C HIS A 37 -0.04 10.58 -2.24
N ILE A 38 -1.00 9.93 -2.88
CA ILE A 38 -1.29 10.03 -4.32
C ILE A 38 -2.39 11.06 -4.55
N SER A 39 -1.98 12.31 -4.76
CA SER A 39 -2.87 13.47 -4.84
C SER A 39 -3.57 13.63 -6.21
N TRP A 40 -2.98 13.14 -7.30
CA TRP A 40 -3.42 13.49 -8.66
C TRP A 40 -4.56 12.64 -9.25
N ILE A 41 -5.08 11.64 -8.51
CA ILE A 41 -6.20 10.79 -8.97
C ILE A 41 -7.41 10.82 -8.03
N ALA A 42 -7.22 10.67 -6.72
CA ALA A 42 -8.34 10.63 -5.77
C ALA A 42 -7.97 10.92 -4.30
N GLY A 43 -6.69 11.16 -4.00
CA GLY A 43 -6.21 11.33 -2.64
C GLY A 43 -6.28 10.04 -1.84
N TYR A 44 -5.26 9.20 -1.94
CA TYR A 44 -5.11 7.98 -1.15
C TYR A 44 -3.63 7.70 -0.89
N ASP A 45 -3.34 6.84 0.08
CA ASP A 45 -1.96 6.51 0.44
C ASP A 45 -1.53 5.15 -0.16
N ARG A 46 -0.29 5.08 -0.64
CA ARG A 46 0.44 3.83 -0.88
C ARG A 46 1.31 3.51 0.31
N TYR A 47 1.41 2.24 0.65
CA TYR A 47 2.11 1.75 1.83
C TYR A 47 3.35 0.97 1.42
N TYR A 48 4.50 1.43 1.88
CA TYR A 48 5.80 0.79 1.69
C TYR A 48 6.38 0.40 3.04
N GLU A 49 7.02 -0.76 3.11
CA GLU A 49 7.70 -1.20 4.34
C GLU A 49 9.01 -0.43 4.55
N LEU A 50 9.19 0.10 5.77
CA LEU A 50 10.45 0.69 6.22
C LEU A 50 11.34 -0.38 6.86
N ASP A 51 12.65 -0.25 6.67
CA ASP A 51 13.62 -1.11 7.35
C ASP A 51 13.81 -0.63 8.80
N GLU A 52 14.39 -1.50 9.64
CA GLU A 52 14.76 -1.13 11.01
C GLU A 52 15.76 0.04 10.99
N GLY A 53 15.50 1.06 11.81
CA GLY A 53 16.34 2.26 11.90
C GLY A 53 15.99 3.38 10.92
N ASP A 54 15.15 3.16 9.89
CA ASP A 54 14.81 4.20 8.92
C ASP A 54 14.06 5.39 9.53
N ARG A 55 13.29 5.14 10.59
CA ARG A 55 12.67 6.21 11.36
C ARG A 55 13.72 7.14 12.00
N ALA A 56 14.77 6.57 12.58
CA ALA A 56 15.87 7.36 13.15
C ALA A 56 16.71 8.03 12.06
N LEU A 57 16.89 7.35 10.92
CA LEU A 57 17.54 7.93 9.74
C LEU A 57 16.80 9.18 9.27
N PHE A 58 15.47 9.15 9.20
CA PHE A 58 14.68 10.32 8.82
C PHE A 58 14.88 11.52 9.77
N GLU A 59 15.11 11.27 11.06
CA GLU A 59 15.33 12.32 12.07
C GLU A 59 16.77 12.87 12.07
N ILE A 60 17.77 12.01 11.86
CA ILE A 60 19.19 12.36 11.95
C ILE A 60 19.76 12.83 10.61
N ASP A 61 19.42 12.15 9.52
CA ASP A 61 19.92 12.39 8.16
C ASP A 61 18.81 12.20 7.12
N ARG A 62 17.97 13.23 7.03
CA ARG A 62 16.83 13.28 6.12
C ARG A 62 17.22 13.15 4.65
N GLU A 63 18.34 13.71 4.23
CA GLU A 63 18.77 13.67 2.83
C GLU A 63 19.06 12.22 2.39
N THR A 64 19.77 11.46 3.22
CA THR A 64 20.03 10.04 2.97
C THR A 64 18.72 9.24 2.94
N PHE A 65 17.76 9.51 3.84
CA PHE A 65 16.44 8.87 3.82
C PHE A 65 15.69 9.15 2.51
N LEU A 66 15.60 10.43 2.10
CA LEU A 66 14.89 10.83 0.89
C LEU A 66 15.50 10.20 -0.36
N LYS A 67 16.83 10.07 -0.40
CA LYS A 67 17.54 9.39 -1.50
C LYS A 67 17.27 7.88 -1.51
N LYS A 68 17.21 7.24 -0.34
CA LYS A 68 16.90 5.81 -0.23
C LYS A 68 15.50 5.49 -0.77
N TYR A 69 14.52 6.33 -0.46
CA TYR A 69 13.10 6.15 -0.82
C TYR A 69 12.65 7.01 -1.99
N GLU A 70 13.59 7.51 -2.80
CA GLU A 70 13.30 8.47 -3.88
C GLU A 70 12.25 7.92 -4.86
N LYS A 71 12.33 6.62 -5.19
CA LYS A 71 11.40 5.97 -6.12
C LYS A 71 10.00 5.90 -5.53
N GLU A 72 9.87 5.46 -4.28
CA GLU A 72 8.60 5.35 -3.57
C GLU A 72 7.95 6.72 -3.39
N ILE A 73 8.72 7.73 -3.01
CA ILE A 73 8.26 9.12 -2.85
C ILE A 73 7.77 9.70 -4.19
N LYS A 74 8.42 9.35 -5.30
CA LYS A 74 7.96 9.66 -6.66
C LYS A 74 6.81 8.77 -7.14
N ALA A 75 6.24 7.96 -6.25
CA ALA A 75 5.12 7.06 -6.48
C ALA A 75 5.38 5.96 -7.53
N HIS A 76 6.59 5.41 -7.55
CA HIS A 76 6.84 4.14 -8.24
C HIS A 76 6.28 2.96 -7.45
N LEU A 77 5.83 1.93 -8.16
CA LEU A 77 5.29 0.70 -7.56
C LEU A 77 6.44 -0.30 -7.33
N THR A 78 7.31 0.01 -6.37
CA THR A 78 8.52 -0.77 -6.10
C THR A 78 8.21 -2.06 -5.32
N GLU A 79 9.17 -2.99 -5.27
CA GLU A 79 9.06 -4.24 -4.49
C GLU A 79 8.83 -4.04 -2.99
N ARG A 80 9.11 -2.85 -2.46
CA ARG A 80 8.82 -2.47 -1.05
C ARG A 80 7.36 -2.18 -0.80
N MET A 81 6.56 -2.03 -1.87
CA MET A 81 5.15 -1.77 -1.75
C MET A 81 4.44 -3.00 -1.19
N ILE A 82 3.76 -2.80 -0.06
CA ILE A 82 2.99 -3.85 0.59
C ILE A 82 1.49 -3.72 0.34
N GLY A 83 1.00 -2.53 -0.06
CA GLY A 83 -0.40 -2.28 -0.37
C GLY A 83 -0.71 -0.82 -0.65
N ALA A 84 -1.99 -0.53 -0.93
CA ALA A 84 -2.51 0.81 -1.17
C ALA A 84 -3.96 0.96 -0.73
N GLY A 85 -4.37 2.21 -0.46
CA GLY A 85 -5.74 2.59 -0.13
C GLY A 85 -6.74 2.58 -1.30
N ALA A 86 -6.31 2.23 -2.52
CA ALA A 86 -7.18 2.22 -3.69
C ALA A 86 -6.97 0.98 -4.56
N LEU A 87 -8.07 0.40 -5.06
CA LEU A 87 -8.07 -0.84 -5.84
C LEU A 87 -7.26 -0.76 -7.15
N ARG A 88 -7.08 0.43 -7.73
CA ARG A 88 -6.34 0.57 -8.98
C ARG A 88 -4.88 0.11 -8.87
N ASP A 89 -4.27 0.20 -7.70
CA ASP A 89 -2.89 -0.25 -7.51
C ASP A 89 -2.81 -1.76 -7.21
N TYR A 90 -3.84 -2.53 -7.55
CA TYR A 90 -3.90 -3.98 -7.37
C TYR A 90 -4.14 -4.72 -8.68
N ASP A 91 -3.63 -5.95 -8.75
CA ASP A 91 -3.65 -6.74 -9.97
C ASP A 91 -4.96 -7.53 -10.12
N PHE A 92 -5.85 -7.00 -10.96
CA PHE A 92 -7.11 -7.68 -11.32
C PHE A 92 -6.91 -8.89 -12.25
N ARG A 93 -5.74 -9.05 -12.89
CA ARG A 93 -5.47 -10.18 -13.80
C ARG A 93 -5.36 -11.52 -13.06
N CYS A 94 -5.32 -11.51 -11.73
CA CYS A 94 -5.42 -12.73 -10.93
C CYS A 94 -6.85 -13.26 -10.78
N LEU A 95 -7.86 -12.51 -11.24
CA LEU A 95 -9.24 -12.97 -11.29
C LEU A 95 -9.43 -13.94 -12.46
N PRO A 96 -10.38 -14.90 -12.34
CA PRO A 96 -10.81 -15.72 -13.47
C PRO A 96 -11.29 -14.88 -14.67
N ASP A 97 -10.99 -15.33 -15.89
CA ASP A 97 -11.32 -14.61 -17.13
C ASP A 97 -12.81 -14.27 -17.23
N ASP A 98 -13.70 -15.21 -16.84
CA ASP A 98 -15.15 -15.02 -16.86
C ASP A 98 -15.63 -13.91 -15.91
N ILE A 99 -14.89 -13.66 -14.83
CA ILE A 99 -15.15 -12.58 -13.89
C ILE A 99 -14.59 -11.27 -14.44
N LEU A 100 -13.38 -11.30 -14.98
CA LEU A 100 -12.70 -10.13 -15.50
C LEU A 100 -13.46 -9.53 -16.69
N GLU A 101 -13.96 -10.37 -17.61
CA GLU A 101 -14.76 -9.94 -18.77
C GLU A 101 -16.10 -9.30 -18.39
N ARG A 102 -16.65 -9.67 -17.22
CA ARG A 102 -17.93 -9.17 -16.71
C ARG A 102 -17.80 -7.95 -15.79
N LEU A 103 -16.57 -7.53 -15.50
CA LEU A 103 -16.29 -6.44 -14.57
C LEU A 103 -16.52 -5.09 -15.28
N ASP A 104 -17.66 -4.46 -15.01
CA ASP A 104 -18.03 -3.16 -15.59
C ASP A 104 -17.47 -1.96 -14.81
N LYS A 105 -17.20 -2.17 -13.51
CA LYS A 105 -16.70 -1.16 -12.57
C LYS A 105 -15.84 -1.79 -11.47
N TYR A 106 -15.16 -0.95 -10.69
CA TYR A 106 -14.46 -1.41 -9.50
C TYR A 106 -15.46 -2.05 -8.50
N PRO A 107 -15.18 -3.28 -8.04
CA PRO A 107 -15.99 -3.92 -7.02
C PRO A 107 -15.81 -3.23 -5.66
N PRO A 108 -16.70 -3.50 -4.68
CA PRO A 108 -16.53 -3.02 -3.32
C PRO A 108 -15.19 -3.44 -2.72
N PHE A 109 -14.48 -2.46 -2.17
CA PHE A 109 -13.25 -2.68 -1.41
C PHE A 109 -13.60 -2.94 0.05
N GLU A 110 -13.32 -4.15 0.53
CA GLU A 110 -13.74 -4.63 1.86
C GLU A 110 -12.62 -4.55 2.90
N GLY A 111 -11.48 -3.94 2.54
CA GLY A 111 -10.26 -3.92 3.34
C GLY A 111 -9.22 -4.93 2.81
N TYR A 112 -8.38 -5.44 3.68
CA TYR A 112 -7.19 -6.18 3.33
C TYR A 112 -7.18 -7.59 3.93
N THR A 113 -6.56 -8.51 3.20
CA THR A 113 -6.05 -9.77 3.74
C THR A 113 -4.53 -9.64 3.83
N TYR A 114 -4.00 -9.52 5.04
CA TYR A 114 -2.56 -9.50 5.27
C TYR A 114 -2.01 -10.93 5.30
N GLN A 115 -1.08 -11.21 4.40
CA GLN A 115 -0.45 -12.51 4.28
C GLN A 115 0.94 -12.35 3.66
N ASP A 116 1.94 -13.03 4.24
CA ASP A 116 3.31 -13.11 3.73
C ASP A 116 3.94 -11.71 3.48
N GLY A 117 3.67 -10.77 4.37
CA GLY A 117 4.17 -9.38 4.26
C GLY A 117 3.33 -8.46 3.39
N ILE A 118 2.32 -8.97 2.68
CA ILE A 118 1.55 -8.23 1.68
C ILE A 118 0.12 -7.98 2.16
N LEU A 119 -0.34 -6.74 2.01
CA LEU A 119 -1.73 -6.32 2.18
C LEU A 119 -2.47 -6.55 0.85
N ARG A 120 -3.07 -7.72 0.68
CA ARG A 120 -3.88 -8.01 -0.51
C ARG A 120 -5.23 -7.33 -0.38
N ALA A 121 -5.67 -6.60 -1.42
CA ALA A 121 -7.00 -6.00 -1.42
C ALA A 121 -8.07 -7.09 -1.45
N ARG A 122 -8.93 -7.11 -0.45
CA ARG A 122 -10.09 -8.00 -0.40
C ARG A 122 -11.26 -7.31 -1.09
N ILE A 123 -11.77 -7.95 -2.13
CA ILE A 123 -12.93 -7.48 -2.89
C ILE A 123 -14.04 -8.51 -2.87
N LYS A 124 -15.28 -8.06 -3.03
CA LYS A 124 -16.46 -8.92 -3.15
C LYS A 124 -17.04 -8.84 -4.56
N ILE A 125 -17.20 -9.98 -5.22
CA ILE A 125 -17.85 -10.10 -6.53
C ILE A 125 -18.94 -11.18 -6.42
N GLY A 126 -20.20 -10.77 -6.54
CA GLY A 126 -21.34 -11.63 -6.21
C GLY A 126 -21.24 -12.11 -4.75
N ASP A 127 -21.29 -13.42 -4.54
CA ASP A 127 -21.16 -14.05 -3.23
C ASP A 127 -19.73 -14.52 -2.90
N LYS A 128 -18.75 -14.21 -3.75
CA LYS A 128 -17.37 -14.65 -3.59
C LYS A 128 -16.45 -13.51 -3.19
N TYR A 129 -15.40 -13.85 -2.45
CA TYR A 129 -14.32 -12.94 -2.07
C TYR A 129 -13.04 -13.28 -2.82
N PHE A 130 -12.32 -12.25 -3.27
CA PHE A 130 -11.03 -12.37 -3.93
C PHE A 130 -10.01 -11.48 -3.21
N ASN A 131 -8.73 -11.90 -3.24
CA ASN A 131 -7.63 -11.20 -2.60
C ASN A 131 -6.58 -10.83 -3.66
N LEU A 132 -6.60 -9.58 -4.10
CA LEU A 132 -5.73 -9.08 -5.16
C LEU A 132 -4.37 -8.66 -4.59
N PRO A 133 -3.23 -9.09 -5.15
CA PRO A 133 -1.93 -8.55 -4.76
C PRO A 133 -1.75 -7.12 -5.33
N PRO A 134 -0.88 -6.30 -4.73
CA PRO A 134 -0.49 -5.02 -5.32
C PRO A 134 0.14 -5.18 -6.71
N LEU A 135 -0.03 -4.19 -7.57
CA LEU A 135 0.75 -4.05 -8.80
C LEU A 135 2.17 -3.61 -8.46
N LEU A 136 3.13 -4.12 -9.21
CA LEU A 136 4.53 -3.71 -9.15
C LEU A 136 4.98 -3.26 -10.54
N ASP A 137 5.83 -2.24 -10.59
CA ASP A 137 6.46 -1.80 -11.84
C ASP A 137 7.34 -2.95 -12.38
N ALA A 138 7.24 -3.24 -13.68
CA ALA A 138 8.15 -4.18 -14.32
C ALA A 138 9.58 -3.61 -14.27
N GLN A 139 10.54 -4.43 -13.83
CA GLN A 139 11.97 -4.07 -13.78
C GLN A 139 12.57 -3.92 -15.18
#